data_AF-A0A8H7LTQ5-F1
#
_entry.id   AF-A0A8H7LTQ5-F1
#
_cell.length_a   1.000
_cell.length_b   1.000
_cell.length_c   1.000
_cell.angle_alpha   90.00
_cell.angle_beta   90.00
_cell.angle_gamma   90.00
#
_symmetry.space_group_name_H-M   'P 1'
#
loop_
_entity.id
_entity.type
_entity.pdbx_description
1 polymer ?
#
loop_
_entity_poly.entity_id
_entity_poly.type
_entity_poly.pdbx_seq_one_letter_code
_entity_poly.pdbx_strand_id
1 'polypeptide(L)'
;MLEFILSKAPGLQSLALPAVFAPHRFAELGNGIEHITIGGGSIPSLPYSVKTVHIHGSIQPSVARYLKQGSVKCVVYDIERPSAPGAVGHIIHELMGTDVRKDDSGFRLEFVIHPRLSNWINNELSRVGLDGSSSEAFMVHIKDATCIVASFARRTYCDEWLGAVKGSGL
;
A
#
# COMPACT_ATOMS: atom_id res chain seq x y z
N MET A 1 -19.42 -1.69 14.65
CA MET A 1 -19.16 -0.23 14.57
C MET A 1 -18.77 0.20 13.15
N LEU A 2 -17.70 -0.37 12.56
CA LEU A 2 -17.26 0.02 11.21
C LEU A 2 -18.28 -0.30 10.10
N GLU A 3 -18.98 -1.44 10.18
CA GLU A 3 -20.06 -1.78 9.23
C GLU A 3 -21.20 -0.76 9.24
N PHE A 4 -21.56 -0.25 10.42
CA PHE A 4 -22.55 0.82 10.55
C PHE A 4 -22.07 2.11 9.87
N ILE A 5 -20.81 2.50 10.07
CA ILE A 5 -20.21 3.67 9.42
C ILE A 5 -20.25 3.50 7.89
N LEU A 6 -19.82 2.35 7.36
CA LEU A 6 -19.85 2.07 5.92
C LEU A 6 -21.27 2.13 5.35
N SER A 7 -22.25 1.57 6.06
CA SER A 7 -23.67 1.63 5.64
C SER A 7 -24.25 3.05 5.61
N LYS A 8 -23.65 3.99 6.35
CA LYS A 8 -24.11 5.38 6.46
C LYS A 8 -23.30 6.36 5.62
N ALA A 9 -22.18 5.91 5.03
CA ALA A 9 -21.28 6.74 4.24
C ALA A 9 -21.03 6.12 2.85
N PRO A 10 -22.05 6.01 1.98
CA PRO A 10 -21.91 5.40 0.65
C PRO A 10 -20.98 6.19 -0.30
N GLY A 11 -20.72 7.47 -0.01
CA GLY A 11 -19.78 8.31 -0.75
C GLY A 11 -18.33 8.24 -0.25
N LEU A 12 -18.02 7.33 0.67
CA LEU A 12 -16.67 7.20 1.22
C LEU A 12 -15.72 6.59 0.20
N GLN A 13 -14.72 7.36 -0.23
CA GLN A 13 -13.74 6.92 -1.23
C GLN A 13 -12.41 6.48 -0.63
N SER A 14 -12.12 6.88 0.60
CA SER A 14 -10.86 6.61 1.29
C SER A 14 -11.09 6.14 2.71
N LEU A 15 -10.40 5.09 3.12
CA LEU A 15 -10.53 4.51 4.45
C LEU A 15 -9.17 4.09 5.01
N ALA A 16 -8.85 4.51 6.23
CA ALA A 16 -7.70 4.03 6.98
C ALA A 16 -8.17 3.20 8.17
N LEU A 17 -7.65 1.99 8.32
CA LEU A 17 -7.93 1.14 9.47
C LEU A 17 -6.74 0.23 9.83
N PRO A 18 -6.54 -0.06 11.12
CA PRO A 18 -5.79 -1.23 11.54
C PRO A 18 -6.41 -2.51 10.95
N ALA A 19 -5.58 -3.43 10.43
CA ALA A 19 -6.04 -4.70 9.84
C ALA A 19 -7.05 -5.46 10.73
N VAL A 20 -6.83 -5.45 12.04
CA VAL A 20 -7.67 -6.13 13.04
C VAL A 20 -9.09 -5.59 13.13
N PHE A 21 -9.36 -4.39 12.62
CA PHE A 21 -10.68 -3.78 12.61
C PHE A 21 -11.39 -3.91 11.26
N ALA A 22 -10.80 -4.63 10.30
CA ALA A 22 -11.46 -4.90 9.05
C ALA A 22 -12.73 -5.75 9.27
N PRO A 23 -13.89 -5.34 8.75
CA PRO A 23 -15.13 -6.07 8.97
C PRO A 23 -15.13 -7.38 8.20
N HIS A 24 -15.83 -8.40 8.70
CA HIS A 24 -15.85 -9.73 8.05
C HIS A 24 -16.37 -9.68 6.61
N ARG A 25 -17.33 -8.79 6.33
CA ARG A 25 -17.92 -8.59 5.00
C ARG A 25 -17.36 -7.35 4.30
N PHE A 26 -16.09 -7.01 4.55
CA PHE A 26 -15.50 -5.77 4.04
C PHE A 26 -15.61 -5.63 2.53
N ALA A 27 -15.33 -6.70 1.79
CA ALA A 27 -15.42 -6.72 0.33
C ALA A 27 -16.82 -6.35 -0.20
N GLU A 28 -17.87 -6.63 0.56
CA GLU A 28 -19.27 -6.35 0.18
C GLU A 28 -19.71 -4.95 0.63
N LEU A 29 -19.30 -4.54 1.84
CA LEU A 29 -19.73 -3.29 2.47
C LEU A 29 -18.93 -2.06 2.03
N GLY A 30 -17.69 -2.24 1.59
CA GLY A 30 -16.80 -1.16 1.17
C GLY A 30 -16.96 -0.74 -0.29
N ASN A 31 -18.10 -1.04 -0.92
CA ASN A 31 -18.34 -0.77 -2.33
C ASN A 31 -18.38 0.75 -2.57
N GLY A 32 -17.37 1.29 -3.24
CA GLY A 32 -17.16 2.74 -3.42
C GLY A 32 -15.83 3.25 -2.82
N ILE A 33 -15.19 2.47 -1.95
CA ILE A 33 -13.85 2.77 -1.47
C ILE A 33 -12.85 2.47 -2.59
N GLU A 34 -12.09 3.47 -3.01
CA GLU A 34 -11.06 3.34 -4.04
C GLU A 34 -9.65 3.29 -3.43
N HIS A 35 -9.48 3.88 -2.25
CA HIS A 35 -8.20 3.99 -1.54
C HIS A 35 -8.33 3.43 -0.13
N ILE A 36 -7.43 2.52 0.23
CA ILE A 36 -7.40 1.96 1.58
C ILE A 36 -6.01 2.05 2.19
N THR A 37 -5.93 2.42 3.46
CA THR A 37 -4.73 2.28 4.28
C THR A 37 -4.94 1.19 5.32
N ILE A 38 -4.05 0.21 5.37
CA ILE A 38 -4.11 -0.93 6.29
C ILE A 38 -2.90 -0.88 7.21
N GLY A 39 -3.15 -0.85 8.52
CA GLY A 39 -2.10 -1.11 9.51
C GLY A 39 -1.66 -2.58 9.42
N GLY A 40 -0.36 -2.84 9.35
CA GLY A 40 0.25 -4.15 9.07
C GLY A 40 -0.33 -5.34 9.86
N GLY A 41 -0.10 -6.55 9.35
CA GLY A 41 -0.68 -7.80 9.84
C GLY A 41 -1.42 -8.56 8.76
N SER A 42 -2.67 -8.93 9.02
CA SER A 42 -3.53 -9.64 8.06
C SER A 42 -4.11 -8.68 7.01
N ILE A 43 -4.09 -9.08 5.74
CA ILE A 43 -4.73 -8.32 4.67
C ILE A 43 -6.16 -8.85 4.52
N PRO A 44 -7.20 -8.03 4.79
CA PRO A 44 -8.58 -8.45 4.60
C PRO A 44 -8.91 -8.59 3.11
N SER A 45 -9.97 -9.33 2.79
CA SER A 45 -10.54 -9.33 1.44
C SER A 45 -11.02 -7.92 1.07
N LEU A 46 -10.48 -7.39 -0.02
CA LEU A 46 -10.72 -6.01 -0.45
C LEU A 46 -11.97 -5.89 -1.33
N PRO A 47 -12.72 -4.78 -1.24
CA PRO A 47 -13.76 -4.45 -2.20
C PRO A 47 -13.21 -4.35 -3.62
N TYR A 48 -14.01 -4.74 -4.61
CA TYR A 48 -13.62 -4.67 -6.02
C TYR A 48 -13.34 -3.24 -6.51
N SER A 49 -13.89 -2.22 -5.86
CA SER A 49 -13.64 -0.81 -6.21
C SER A 49 -12.24 -0.31 -5.81
N VAL A 50 -11.53 -1.04 -4.95
CA VAL A 50 -10.22 -0.60 -4.45
C VAL A 50 -9.19 -0.63 -5.57
N LYS A 51 -8.60 0.54 -5.84
CA LYS A 51 -7.54 0.73 -6.85
C LYS A 51 -6.18 0.89 -6.19
N THR A 52 -6.13 1.47 -4.99
CA THR A 52 -4.89 1.75 -4.28
C THR A 52 -4.92 1.21 -2.87
N VAL A 53 -3.90 0.43 -2.50
CA VAL A 53 -3.70 -0.08 -1.14
C VAL A 53 -2.41 0.49 -0.58
N HIS A 54 -2.53 1.25 0.50
CA HIS A 54 -1.41 1.71 1.30
C HIS A 54 -1.28 0.79 2.51
N ILE A 55 -0.07 0.33 2.79
CA ILE A 55 0.22 -0.53 3.92
C ILE A 55 1.23 0.19 4.79
N HIS A 56 0.85 0.35 6.05
CA HIS A 56 1.71 0.96 7.04
C HIS A 56 2.05 -0.07 8.11
N GLY A 57 3.33 -0.46 8.18
CA GLY A 57 3.82 -1.53 9.04
C GLY A 57 4.02 -2.85 8.28
N SER A 58 4.38 -3.90 9.02
CA SER A 58 4.81 -5.16 8.41
C SER A 58 3.64 -6.07 8.01
N ILE A 59 3.73 -6.67 6.82
CA ILE A 59 2.88 -7.80 6.41
C ILE A 59 3.72 -9.05 6.21
N GLN A 60 3.12 -10.23 6.35
CA GLN A 60 3.77 -11.48 5.97
C GLN A 60 3.93 -11.53 4.44
N PRO A 61 5.11 -11.84 3.88
CA PRO A 61 5.29 -11.81 2.42
C PRO A 61 4.29 -12.68 1.65
N SER A 62 3.96 -13.87 2.19
CA SER A 62 3.00 -14.79 1.58
C SER A 62 1.56 -14.27 1.52
N VAL A 63 1.22 -13.19 2.22
CA VAL A 63 -0.09 -12.55 2.10
C VAL A 63 -0.09 -11.44 1.05
N ALA A 64 1.08 -10.95 0.61
CA ALA A 64 1.18 -9.86 -0.36
C ALA A 64 0.48 -10.18 -1.69
N ARG A 65 0.54 -11.44 -2.16
CA ARG A 65 -0.19 -11.88 -3.37
C ARG A 65 -1.69 -11.56 -3.38
N TYR A 66 -2.31 -11.42 -2.21
CA TYR A 66 -3.73 -11.06 -2.12
C TYR A 66 -4.01 -9.59 -2.50
N LEU A 67 -2.98 -8.75 -2.55
CA LEU A 67 -3.10 -7.34 -2.97
C LEU A 67 -3.18 -7.19 -4.49
N LYS A 68 -2.69 -8.16 -5.27
CA LYS A 68 -2.80 -8.16 -6.73
C LYS A 68 -4.15 -8.75 -7.22
N GLN A 69 -5.21 -8.55 -6.44
CA GLN A 69 -6.54 -9.07 -6.76
C GLN A 69 -7.50 -7.98 -7.23
N GLY A 70 -8.45 -8.36 -8.07
CA GLY A 70 -9.54 -7.48 -8.51
C GLY A 70 -9.05 -6.29 -9.33
N SER A 71 -9.36 -5.07 -8.86
CA SER A 71 -9.07 -3.82 -9.56
C SER A 71 -7.91 -3.03 -8.98
N VAL A 72 -7.13 -3.62 -8.06
CA VAL A 72 -5.97 -2.94 -7.47
C VAL A 72 -4.93 -2.70 -8.56
N LYS A 73 -4.51 -1.44 -8.67
CA LYS A 73 -3.50 -0.95 -9.62
C LYS A 73 -2.26 -0.41 -8.93
N CYS A 74 -2.34 -0.03 -7.66
CA CYS A 74 -1.20 0.49 -6.92
C CYS A 74 -1.15 -0.07 -5.50
N VAL A 75 0.02 -0.54 -5.10
CA VAL A 75 0.35 -0.87 -3.71
C VAL A 75 1.46 0.04 -3.25
N VAL A 76 1.21 0.76 -2.15
CA VAL A 76 2.21 1.59 -1.47
C VAL A 76 2.57 0.90 -0.16
N TYR A 77 3.85 0.68 0.11
CA TYR A 77 4.34 0.02 1.32
C TYR A 77 5.28 0.96 2.08
N ASP A 78 4.82 1.44 3.24
CA ASP A 78 5.57 2.32 4.14
C ASP A 78 6.44 1.51 5.10
N ILE A 79 7.75 1.57 4.88
CA ILE A 79 8.77 0.88 5.65
C ILE A 79 9.43 1.88 6.61
N GLU A 80 8.93 1.92 7.84
CA GLU A 80 9.51 2.76 8.90
C GLU A 80 10.66 2.09 9.66
N ARG A 81 10.74 0.76 9.60
CA ARG A 81 11.78 -0.04 10.27
C ARG A 81 12.23 -1.20 9.37
N PRO A 82 13.47 -1.69 9.51
CA PRO A 82 13.92 -2.87 8.78
C PRO A 82 12.99 -4.06 9.08
N SER A 83 12.54 -4.73 8.01
CA SER A 83 11.90 -6.03 8.12
C SER A 83 12.95 -7.14 8.20
N ALA A 84 12.51 -8.39 8.38
CA ALA A 84 13.41 -9.54 8.29
C ALA A 84 14.16 -9.53 6.93
N PRO A 85 15.45 -9.92 6.89
CA PRO A 85 16.20 -9.98 5.63
C PRO A 85 15.49 -10.80 4.55
N GLY A 86 15.45 -10.29 3.33
CA GLY A 86 14.75 -10.89 2.20
C GLY A 86 13.24 -10.64 2.16
N ALA A 87 12.61 -10.10 3.22
CA ALA A 87 11.16 -9.89 3.25
C ALA A 87 10.68 -8.96 2.14
N VAL A 88 11.44 -7.90 1.82
CA VAL A 88 11.12 -6.98 0.73
C VAL A 88 11.20 -7.70 -0.61
N GLY A 89 12.27 -8.47 -0.82
CA GLY A 89 12.43 -9.27 -2.05
C GLY A 89 11.28 -10.26 -2.25
N HIS A 90 10.82 -10.91 -1.19
CA HIS A 90 9.65 -11.79 -1.24
C HIS A 90 8.36 -11.02 -1.57
N ILE A 91 8.13 -9.85 -0.98
CA ILE A 91 6.96 -9.02 -1.30
C ILE A 91 6.96 -8.62 -2.78
N ILE A 92 8.12 -8.17 -3.30
CA ILE A 92 8.27 -7.84 -4.72
C ILE A 92 7.93 -9.05 -5.59
N HIS A 93 8.51 -10.21 -5.27
CA HIS A 93 8.26 -11.44 -6.02
C HIS A 93 6.78 -11.84 -6.02
N GLU A 94 6.09 -11.75 -4.89
CA GLU A 94 4.67 -12.09 -4.78
C GLU A 94 3.75 -11.10 -5.53
N LEU A 95 4.13 -9.83 -5.64
CA LEU A 95 3.31 -8.80 -6.29
C LEU A 95 3.62 -8.63 -7.77
N MET A 96 4.88 -8.75 -8.16
CA MET A 96 5.36 -8.36 -9.48
C MET A 96 6.00 -9.54 -10.24
N GLY A 97 6.12 -10.70 -9.58
CA GLY A 97 6.77 -11.87 -10.16
C GLY A 97 8.29 -11.72 -10.23
N THR A 98 8.91 -12.57 -11.04
CA THR A 98 10.37 -12.66 -11.17
C THR A 98 10.99 -11.57 -12.05
N ASP A 99 10.21 -10.93 -12.92
CA ASP A 99 10.72 -9.93 -13.88
C ASP A 99 9.89 -8.64 -13.83
N VAL A 100 10.12 -7.87 -12.77
CA VAL A 100 9.50 -6.55 -12.50
C VAL A 100 9.63 -5.58 -13.67
N ARG A 101 10.69 -5.71 -14.48
CA ARG A 101 11.01 -4.81 -15.59
C ARG A 101 10.14 -5.03 -16.82
N LYS A 102 9.36 -6.12 -16.86
CA LYS A 102 8.47 -6.48 -17.97
C LYS A 102 6.99 -6.44 -17.60
N ASP A 103 6.63 -5.96 -16.40
CA ASP A 103 5.22 -5.88 -16.00
C ASP A 103 4.51 -4.77 -16.78
N ASP A 104 3.68 -5.15 -17.75
CA ASP A 104 2.85 -4.29 -18.60
C ASP A 104 1.38 -4.23 -18.13
N SER A 105 1.07 -4.82 -16.96
CA SER A 105 -0.29 -4.88 -16.41
C SER A 105 -0.85 -3.52 -15.94
N GLY A 106 -0.01 -2.49 -15.92
CA GLY A 106 -0.30 -1.19 -15.31
C GLY A 106 -0.38 -1.25 -13.78
N PHE A 107 0.07 -2.34 -13.17
CA PHE A 107 0.23 -2.46 -11.73
C PHE A 107 1.50 -1.72 -11.27
N ARG A 108 1.42 -1.06 -10.12
CA ARG A 108 2.53 -0.30 -9.54
C ARG A 108 2.77 -0.70 -8.09
N LEU A 109 4.04 -0.88 -7.74
CA LEU A 109 4.50 -1.07 -6.37
C LEU A 109 5.41 0.09 -5.99
N GLU A 110 5.08 0.75 -4.89
CA GLU A 110 5.82 1.90 -4.38
C GLU A 110 6.29 1.58 -2.95
N PHE A 111 7.60 1.66 -2.71
CA PHE A 111 8.12 1.66 -1.36
C PHE A 111 8.32 3.09 -0.87
N VAL A 112 7.84 3.40 0.32
CA VAL A 112 8.18 4.64 1.01
C VAL A 112 9.02 4.33 2.22
N ILE A 113 10.19 4.96 2.33
CA ILE A 113 11.26 4.49 3.22
C ILE A 113 11.89 5.66 3.95
N HIS A 114 12.14 5.49 5.25
CA HIS A 114 12.88 6.49 6.03
C HIS A 114 14.36 6.57 5.57
N PRO A 115 15.00 7.76 5.48
CA PRO A 115 16.39 7.92 4.97
C PRO A 115 17.44 7.05 5.66
N ARG A 116 17.27 6.81 6.95
CA ARG A 116 18.16 5.93 7.73
C ARG A 116 18.21 4.48 7.22
N LEU A 117 17.23 4.08 6.40
CA LEU A 117 17.12 2.73 5.85
C LEU A 117 17.61 2.62 4.41
N SER A 118 18.13 3.71 3.80
CA SER A 118 18.58 3.71 2.40
C SER A 118 19.60 2.60 2.09
N ASN A 119 20.59 2.38 2.96
CA ASN A 119 21.56 1.30 2.77
C ASN A 119 20.92 -0.09 2.91
N TRP A 120 19.97 -0.23 3.83
CA TRP A 120 19.28 -1.50 4.04
C TRP A 120 18.39 -1.86 2.84
N ILE A 121 17.60 -0.92 2.32
CA ILE A 121 16.76 -1.19 1.16
C ILE A 121 17.60 -1.47 -0.08
N ASN A 122 18.69 -0.74 -0.31
CA ASN A 122 19.57 -1.00 -1.45
C ASN A 122 20.10 -2.44 -1.42
N ASN A 123 20.49 -2.94 -0.25
CA ASN A 123 20.90 -4.33 -0.09
C ASN A 123 19.77 -5.33 -0.37
N GLU A 124 18.54 -5.04 0.06
CA GLU A 124 17.38 -5.88 -0.23
C GLU A 124 17.06 -5.92 -1.73
N LEU A 125 17.14 -4.78 -2.43
CA LEU A 125 16.88 -4.69 -3.87
C LEU A 125 17.98 -5.36 -4.70
N SER A 126 19.25 -5.22 -4.31
CA SER A 126 20.36 -5.94 -4.95
C SER A 126 20.17 -7.45 -4.92
N ARG A 127 19.60 -8.01 -3.83
CA ARG A 127 19.35 -9.46 -3.71
C ARG A 127 18.35 -9.98 -4.74
N VAL A 128 17.49 -9.11 -5.29
CA VAL A 128 16.50 -9.47 -6.31
C VAL A 128 16.81 -8.85 -7.69
N GLY A 129 18.02 -8.33 -7.90
CA GLY A 129 18.44 -7.77 -9.18
C GLY A 129 17.77 -6.42 -9.53
N LEU A 130 17.34 -5.68 -8.52
CA LEU A 130 16.68 -4.37 -8.64
C LEU A 130 17.56 -3.23 -8.11
N ASP A 131 18.87 -3.46 -8.05
CA ASP A 131 19.85 -2.43 -7.72
C ASP A 131 19.74 -1.24 -8.69
N GLY A 132 19.43 -0.07 -8.13
CA GLY A 132 19.25 1.15 -8.90
C GLY A 132 18.06 1.15 -9.87
N SER A 133 17.15 0.17 -9.81
CA SER A 133 16.02 0.12 -10.73
C SER A 133 14.83 0.92 -10.19
N SER A 134 14.53 2.03 -10.85
CA SER A 134 13.20 2.66 -10.84
C SER A 134 12.55 2.42 -12.20
N SER A 135 11.32 1.92 -12.22
CA SER A 135 10.49 1.83 -13.42
C SER A 135 9.10 2.40 -13.13
N GLU A 136 8.27 2.59 -14.15
CA GLU A 136 6.88 3.02 -13.93
C GLU A 136 6.08 2.02 -13.08
N ALA A 137 6.45 0.74 -13.10
CA ALA A 137 5.84 -0.32 -12.31
C ALA A 137 6.41 -0.42 -10.89
N PHE A 138 7.63 0.07 -10.64
CA PHE A 138 8.33 -0.07 -9.36
C PHE A 138 9.08 1.20 -8.97
N MET A 139 8.69 1.79 -7.84
CA MET A 139 9.29 3.03 -7.34
C MET A 139 9.74 2.91 -5.89
N VAL A 140 10.82 3.61 -5.55
CA VAL A 140 11.31 3.76 -4.17
C VAL A 140 11.39 5.24 -3.85
N HIS A 141 10.61 5.65 -2.86
CA HIS A 141 10.58 7.01 -2.33
C HIS A 141 11.30 7.04 -0.99
N ILE A 142 12.40 7.78 -0.92
CA ILE A 142 13.06 8.07 0.35
C ILE A 142 12.37 9.31 0.94
N LYS A 143 11.74 9.17 2.12
CA LYS A 143 11.09 10.28 2.85
C LYS A 143 12.15 11.35 3.09
N ASP A 144 12.13 12.47 2.37
CA ASP A 144 13.15 13.50 2.55
C ASP A 144 13.09 14.02 4.00
N ALA A 145 14.23 14.28 4.65
CA ALA A 145 14.25 14.80 6.03
C ALA A 145 13.55 16.18 6.15
N THR A 146 13.28 16.82 5.01
CA THR A 146 12.57 18.09 4.85
C THR A 146 11.33 17.99 3.94
N CYS A 147 10.96 16.80 3.46
CA CYS A 147 9.78 16.60 2.61
C CYS A 147 8.78 15.71 3.34
N ILE A 148 8.16 16.31 4.34
CA ILE A 148 6.73 16.13 4.51
C ILE A 148 6.13 17.01 3.41
N VAL A 149 5.47 16.40 2.41
CA VAL A 149 4.73 17.06 1.30
C VAL A 149 5.54 17.46 0.05
N ALA A 150 5.09 16.89 -1.09
CA ALA A 150 5.40 17.17 -2.50
C ALA A 150 6.51 16.27 -3.10
N SER A 151 6.28 15.43 -4.11
CA SER A 151 5.39 15.59 -5.25
C SER A 151 5.27 14.28 -6.02
N PHE A 152 4.08 13.70 -6.10
CA PHE A 152 3.43 13.36 -7.37
C PHE A 152 1.93 13.34 -7.10
N ALA A 153 1.24 14.33 -7.67
CA ALA A 153 -0.16 14.65 -7.44
C ALA A 153 -0.53 15.05 -5.99
N ARG A 154 -0.96 16.31 -5.84
CA ARG A 154 -1.82 16.77 -4.76
C ARG A 154 -2.99 15.79 -4.55
N ARG A 155 -2.86 14.86 -3.59
CA ARG A 155 -3.91 14.35 -2.71
C ARG A 155 -3.29 13.29 -1.79
N THR A 156 -3.29 13.62 -0.49
CA THR A 156 -3.36 12.66 0.63
C THR A 156 -2.18 11.71 0.86
N TYR A 157 -1.00 12.24 1.19
CA TYR A 157 0.02 11.46 1.93
C TYR A 157 -0.04 11.72 3.46
N CYS A 158 -0.74 12.77 3.87
CA CYS A 158 -0.81 13.21 5.27
C CYS A 158 -2.22 13.19 5.87
N ASP A 159 -3.20 12.55 5.24
CA ASP A 159 -4.51 12.33 5.89
C ASP A 159 -4.39 11.10 6.83
N GLU A 160 -3.62 11.33 7.89
CA GLU A 160 -3.88 10.95 9.28
C GLU A 160 -4.24 9.49 9.58
N TRP A 161 -3.35 8.83 10.32
CA TRP A 161 -3.55 7.59 11.09
C TRP A 161 -4.74 7.65 12.09
N LEU A 162 -5.49 8.75 12.14
CA LEU A 162 -6.67 8.97 12.96
C LEU A 162 -7.77 9.65 12.14
N GLY A 163 -8.59 8.86 11.45
CA GLY A 163 -10.00 9.24 11.23
C GLY A 163 -10.38 10.04 9.99
N ALA A 164 -9.56 10.09 8.93
CA ALA A 164 -9.98 10.76 7.68
C ALA A 164 -10.95 9.90 6.85
N VAL A 165 -12.21 9.83 7.28
CA VAL A 165 -13.34 9.45 6.43
C VAL A 165 -13.57 10.59 5.45
N LYS A 166 -12.87 10.57 4.31
CA LYS A 166 -13.02 11.61 3.28
C LYS A 166 -14.14 11.21 2.32
N GLY A 167 -15.33 11.72 2.59
CA GLY A 167 -16.45 11.67 1.64
C GLY A 167 -16.27 12.73 0.55
N SER A 168 -16.57 12.38 -0.69
CA SER A 168 -16.69 13.36 -1.77
C SER A 168 -18.01 14.10 -1.65
N GLY A 169 -17.99 15.25 -0.95
CA GLY A 169 -19.05 16.28 -1.00
C GLY A 169 -20.04 16.28 0.15
N LEU A 170 -20.02 17.39 0.91
CA LEU A 170 -21.20 18.23 1.13
C LEU A 170 -21.02 19.50 0.30
#